data_AF-A0A838JQB8-F1
#
_entry.id   AF-A0A838JQB8-F1
#
_cell.length_a   1.000
_cell.length_b   1.000
_cell.length_c   1.000
_cell.angle_alpha   90.00
_cell.angle_beta   90.00
_cell.angle_gamma   90.00
#
_symmetry.space_group_name_H-M   'P 1'
#
loop_
_entity.id
_entity.type
_entity.pdbx_description
1 polymer ?
#
loop_
_entity_poly.entity_id
_entity_poly.type
_entity_poly.pdbx_seq_one_letter_code
_entity_poly.pdbx_strand_id
1 'polypeptide(L)'
;MNGTMRVPGWLAWAILLLALSLCAVAPRTASAQGATDAAATGVNFSGVSQPDTSVEAEFLPKRFNDFVPLVRKGNSPPDTIGSVGPRHIVEMTNGAYAMYDKSGTELDSGALSSFWKDAGLEDAQERPALYDPVVQYDPQSHRWFALTEDNSASTVVEDPSPSRILLAVSDSSDPTAGWKAYSWASNPPNTDPDERLWADQALLGFNKDGVYIASNMFYLGGDEFPPDYELVIVIPKEDLLRGVPSGQVDATRFDRIDLNATGYFMQPAIDPYSSGEPAVMLSDLANVGLPGKFKMTLITGDVRSPRLDTSIEPIDAHRYEAAPKGRQPNGAEAVDTGDGQLALAPSLVARNGSVWGVEHVENKGHAALHWFEIDTRTGTLRQEGLISDPNLDFFYGSIAFNEFGDVVLGFNGSGKEQFISSYAAVGQTHDGKTTFGSPILLKEGESTFEYRLVPGSERLRWGDYSNTVVDPQDSESFWTFQEFVAAKNSWGTQISQIKVTDRAGVENMPRTGGQPLAGPMLVLAIALLLSSGVAMLAALRLRM
;
A
#
# COMPACT_ATOMS: atom_id res chain seq x y z
N MET A 1 -28.99 -1.98 -52.70
CA MET A 1 -28.32 -2.77 -51.64
C MET A 1 -27.26 -1.88 -51.03
N ASN A 2 -27.52 -1.30 -49.86
CA ASN A 2 -26.51 -0.62 -49.02
C ASN A 2 -26.99 -0.79 -47.58
N GLY A 3 -26.46 -1.81 -46.90
CA GLY A 3 -26.73 -2.09 -45.51
C GLY A 3 -25.69 -1.39 -44.64
N THR A 4 -26.11 -0.40 -43.87
CA THR A 4 -25.33 0.17 -42.78
C THR A 4 -25.45 -0.78 -41.58
N MET A 5 -24.33 -1.43 -41.21
CA MET A 5 -24.22 -2.15 -39.94
C MET A 5 -24.33 -1.13 -38.80
N ARG A 6 -25.39 -1.25 -38.01
CA ARG A 6 -25.49 -0.57 -36.71
C ARG A 6 -24.67 -1.36 -35.69
N VAL A 7 -23.67 -0.70 -35.12
CA VAL A 7 -22.98 -1.21 -33.92
C VAL A 7 -23.98 -1.14 -32.75
N PRO A 8 -24.19 -2.22 -31.99
CA PRO A 8 -25.14 -2.23 -30.88
C PRO A 8 -24.63 -1.35 -29.72
N GLY A 9 -25.56 -0.59 -29.12
CA GLY A 9 -25.28 0.53 -28.21
C GLY A 9 -24.56 0.21 -26.90
N TRP A 10 -24.29 -1.07 -26.59
CA TRP A 10 -23.50 -1.45 -25.41
C TRP A 10 -21.99 -1.23 -25.60
N LEU A 11 -21.50 -1.18 -26.85
CA LEU A 11 -20.06 -1.01 -27.13
C LEU A 11 -19.59 0.45 -27.05
N ALA A 12 -20.50 1.41 -27.14
CA ALA A 12 -20.18 2.84 -27.10
C ALA A 12 -20.01 3.39 -25.67
N TRP A 13 -20.59 2.72 -24.66
CA TRP A 13 -20.55 3.16 -23.26
C TRP A 13 -19.44 2.53 -22.43
N ALA A 14 -18.94 1.36 -22.82
CA ALA A 14 -17.70 0.79 -22.26
C ALA A 14 -16.48 1.69 -22.51
N ILE A 15 -16.52 2.51 -23.57
CA ILE A 15 -15.47 3.49 -23.89
C ILE A 15 -15.62 4.77 -23.03
N LEU A 16 -16.83 5.12 -22.60
CA LEU A 16 -17.07 6.31 -21.78
C LEU A 16 -16.77 6.08 -20.30
N LEU A 17 -17.03 4.87 -19.78
CA LEU A 17 -16.67 4.49 -18.40
C LEU A 17 -15.15 4.39 -18.19
N LEU A 18 -14.38 4.11 -19.25
CA LEU A 18 -12.92 4.14 -19.24
C LEU A 18 -12.34 5.56 -19.42
N ALA A 19 -13.12 6.48 -19.98
CA ALA A 19 -12.73 7.88 -20.19
C ALA A 19 -12.95 8.78 -18.95
N LEU A 20 -13.62 8.29 -17.91
CA LEU A 20 -13.86 9.05 -16.68
C LEU A 20 -12.79 8.81 -15.61
N SER A 21 -11.88 7.85 -15.82
CA SER A 21 -10.56 7.79 -15.15
C SER A 21 -9.50 8.63 -15.87
N LEU A 22 -9.90 9.46 -16.84
CA LEU A 22 -9.04 10.24 -17.74
C LEU A 22 -9.45 11.72 -17.71
N CYS A 23 -9.08 12.46 -16.66
CA CYS A 23 -9.08 13.93 -16.69
C CYS A 23 -7.67 14.46 -16.94
N ALA A 24 -7.32 14.63 -18.22
CA ALA A 24 -6.11 15.30 -18.68
C ALA A 24 -6.28 16.83 -18.61
N VAL A 25 -5.52 17.51 -17.74
CA VAL A 25 -5.43 18.99 -17.74
C VAL A 25 -4.43 19.44 -18.82
N ALA A 26 -4.92 20.20 -19.81
CA ALA A 26 -4.07 20.86 -20.78
C ALA A 26 -3.22 21.98 -20.12
N PRO A 27 -1.93 22.15 -20.46
CA PRO A 27 -1.08 23.13 -19.81
C PRO A 27 -1.47 24.57 -20.20
N ARG A 28 -1.86 25.39 -19.22
CA ARG A 28 -1.97 26.85 -19.41
C ARG A 28 -0.64 27.52 -19.08
N THR A 29 -0.09 28.19 -20.09
CA THR A 29 1.05 29.10 -19.98
C THR A 29 0.70 30.27 -19.05
N ALA A 30 1.32 30.35 -17.87
CA ALA A 30 1.26 31.54 -17.03
C ALA A 30 2.31 32.57 -17.50
N SER A 31 1.83 33.69 -18.01
CA SER A 31 2.61 34.87 -18.34
C SER A 31 3.17 35.53 -17.08
N ALA A 32 4.48 35.76 -17.07
CA ALA A 32 5.16 36.53 -16.04
C ALA A 32 4.68 37.99 -16.01
N GLN A 33 4.28 38.49 -14.83
CA GLN A 33 4.27 39.92 -14.55
C GLN A 33 4.37 40.20 -13.04
N GLY A 34 5.57 40.66 -12.65
CA GLY A 34 5.85 41.68 -11.63
C GLY A 34 5.25 41.53 -10.24
N ALA A 35 6.07 41.07 -9.29
CA ALA A 35 5.97 41.49 -7.89
C ALA A 35 7.36 41.92 -7.40
N THR A 36 7.39 43.12 -6.85
CA THR A 36 8.53 43.96 -6.51
C THR A 36 9.30 43.47 -5.29
N ASP A 37 10.63 43.65 -5.35
CA ASP A 37 11.59 43.47 -4.27
C ASP A 37 11.13 44.04 -2.92
N ALA A 38 11.10 43.19 -1.90
CA ALA A 38 11.21 43.59 -0.51
C ALA A 38 12.35 42.78 0.13
N ALA A 39 13.46 43.48 0.37
CA ALA A 39 14.65 42.94 0.98
C ALA A 39 14.37 42.41 2.40
N ALA A 40 14.45 41.08 2.56
CA ALA A 40 14.57 40.44 3.87
C ALA A 40 16.07 40.24 4.16
N THR A 41 16.47 40.78 5.30
CA THR A 41 17.82 40.81 5.84
C THR A 41 18.38 39.39 6.03
N GLY A 42 19.46 39.09 5.30
CA GLY A 42 20.12 37.79 5.30
C GLY A 42 20.73 37.45 6.66
N VAL A 43 20.29 36.32 7.23
CA VAL A 43 21.09 35.53 8.15
C VAL A 43 21.66 34.37 7.35
N ASN A 44 22.98 34.42 7.16
CA ASN A 44 23.74 33.51 6.33
C ASN A 44 24.01 32.21 7.12
N PHE A 45 23.27 31.13 6.83
CA PHE A 45 23.63 29.78 7.30
C PHE A 45 24.42 29.04 6.20
N SER A 46 25.60 29.58 5.87
CA SER A 46 26.63 28.80 5.19
C SER A 46 27.38 27.98 6.24
N GLY A 47 26.93 26.74 6.48
CA GLY A 47 27.56 25.95 7.54
C GLY A 47 27.14 24.50 7.75
N VAL A 48 26.29 23.90 6.91
CA VAL A 48 26.12 22.44 6.92
C VAL A 48 26.81 21.88 5.69
N SER A 49 28.14 21.73 5.80
CA SER A 49 28.83 20.75 4.97
C SER A 49 28.22 19.40 5.29
N GLN A 50 27.61 18.75 4.29
CA GLN A 50 27.27 17.33 4.38
C GLN A 50 28.52 16.58 4.85
N PRO A 51 28.45 15.73 5.89
CA PRO A 51 29.53 14.81 6.14
C PRO A 51 29.58 13.82 4.98
N ASP A 52 30.49 14.09 4.04
CA ASP A 52 31.02 13.12 3.10
C ASP A 52 31.67 12.00 3.94
N THR A 53 30.87 10.97 4.20
CA THR A 53 31.29 9.73 4.84
C THR A 53 30.79 8.60 3.97
N SER A 54 31.43 8.47 2.80
CA SER A 54 31.47 7.23 2.03
C SER A 54 32.20 6.16 2.86
N VAL A 55 31.47 5.53 3.77
CA VAL A 55 31.72 4.13 4.13
C VAL A 55 30.75 3.32 3.27
N GLU A 56 31.15 3.06 2.02
CA GLU A 56 30.52 2.05 1.19
C GLU A 56 30.80 0.68 1.82
N ALA A 57 29.95 0.28 2.77
CA ALA A 57 29.71 -1.12 2.98
C ALA A 57 28.61 -1.52 1.98
N GLU A 58 28.97 -2.32 0.98
CA GLU A 58 28.01 -3.03 0.14
C GLU A 58 27.23 -4.00 1.04
N PHE A 59 26.12 -3.52 1.60
CA PHE A 59 25.14 -4.35 2.31
C PHE A 59 24.20 -4.95 1.28
N LEU A 60 24.62 -6.06 0.65
CA LEU A 60 23.71 -6.80 -0.22
C LEU A 60 22.84 -7.73 0.63
N PRO A 61 21.51 -7.49 0.72
CA PRO A 61 20.61 -8.47 1.32
C PRO A 61 20.70 -9.79 0.56
N LYS A 62 20.57 -10.90 1.26
CA LYS A 62 20.44 -12.20 0.60
C LYS A 62 19.02 -12.35 0.08
N ARG A 63 18.88 -12.57 -1.23
CA ARG A 63 17.62 -12.93 -1.89
C ARG A 63 17.36 -14.41 -1.64
N PHE A 64 16.19 -14.73 -1.10
CA PHE A 64 15.85 -16.12 -0.77
C PHE A 64 14.73 -16.68 -1.65
N ASN A 65 13.79 -15.84 -2.13
CA ASN A 65 12.69 -16.26 -3.00
C ASN A 65 12.27 -15.11 -3.94
N ASP A 66 12.43 -15.32 -5.26
CA ASP A 66 11.96 -14.41 -6.32
C ASP A 66 11.03 -15.21 -7.25
N PHE A 67 9.80 -14.75 -7.46
CA PHE A 67 8.91 -15.32 -8.46
C PHE A 67 7.99 -14.26 -9.08
N VAL A 68 7.51 -14.56 -10.28
CA VAL A 68 6.56 -13.73 -11.02
C VAL A 68 5.18 -14.38 -10.87
N PRO A 69 4.39 -13.98 -9.86
CA PRO A 69 3.06 -14.54 -9.60
C PRO A 69 2.06 -14.29 -10.74
N LEU A 70 1.94 -13.05 -11.22
CA LEU A 70 0.95 -12.64 -12.19
C LEU A 70 1.61 -11.99 -13.39
N VAL A 71 1.49 -12.63 -14.57
CA VAL A 71 1.72 -11.98 -15.87
C VAL A 71 0.38 -11.78 -16.54
N ARG A 72 0.07 -10.54 -16.89
CA ARG A 72 -1.21 -10.18 -17.52
C ARG A 72 -0.98 -9.36 -18.78
N LYS A 73 -1.87 -9.59 -19.76
CA LYS A 73 -2.01 -8.77 -20.96
C LYS A 73 -3.33 -8.03 -20.85
N GLY A 74 -3.32 -6.72 -20.96
CA GLY A 74 -4.53 -5.96 -21.25
C GLY A 74 -5.26 -5.27 -20.09
N ASN A 75 -4.96 -5.58 -18.83
CA ASN A 75 -5.60 -4.94 -17.67
C ASN A 75 -4.75 -3.75 -17.22
N SER A 76 -5.22 -2.50 -17.33
CA SER A 76 -4.41 -1.31 -17.03
C SER A 76 -5.29 -0.17 -16.51
N PRO A 77 -4.93 0.55 -15.43
CA PRO A 77 -3.72 0.34 -14.62
C PRO A 77 -3.72 -1.04 -13.95
N PRO A 78 -2.53 -1.63 -13.70
CA PRO A 78 -2.41 -2.90 -13.00
C PRO A 78 -2.76 -2.81 -11.52
N ASP A 79 -2.27 -1.76 -10.85
CA ASP A 79 -2.40 -1.48 -9.41
C ASP A 79 -2.12 -2.70 -8.54
N THR A 80 -0.85 -3.03 -8.44
CA THR A 80 -0.39 -4.20 -7.71
C THR A 80 -0.26 -3.92 -6.23
N ILE A 81 -0.91 -4.77 -5.43
CA ILE A 81 -0.75 -4.81 -3.98
C ILE A 81 -0.53 -6.25 -3.51
N GLY A 82 0.12 -6.40 -2.37
CA GLY A 82 0.14 -7.69 -1.68
C GLY A 82 0.60 -7.59 -0.23
N SER A 83 0.43 -8.67 0.50
CA SER A 83 0.86 -8.79 1.90
C SER A 83 1.21 -10.24 2.23
N VAL A 84 1.89 -10.44 3.35
CA VAL A 84 2.38 -11.76 3.78
C VAL A 84 1.89 -12.11 5.17
N GLY A 85 1.38 -13.33 5.31
CA GLY A 85 0.97 -13.92 6.56
C GLY A 85 2.02 -14.90 7.07
N PRO A 86 1.69 -15.78 8.03
CA PRO A 86 2.65 -16.71 8.59
C PRO A 86 3.14 -17.74 7.58
N ARG A 87 2.25 -18.16 6.67
CA ARG A 87 2.49 -19.25 5.71
C ARG A 87 2.13 -18.92 4.27
N HIS A 88 1.41 -17.81 4.06
CA HIS A 88 0.80 -17.48 2.79
C HIS A 88 1.16 -16.06 2.35
N ILE A 89 1.07 -15.84 1.05
CA ILE A 89 1.21 -14.55 0.39
C ILE A 89 -0.11 -14.32 -0.35
N VAL A 90 -0.67 -13.12 -0.23
CA VAL A 90 -1.86 -12.72 -0.99
C VAL A 90 -1.49 -11.52 -1.84
N GLU A 91 -1.81 -11.59 -3.12
CA GLU A 91 -1.66 -10.53 -4.10
C GLU A 91 -3.03 -10.17 -4.68
N MET A 92 -3.26 -8.88 -4.87
CA MET A 92 -4.41 -8.37 -5.61
C MET A 92 -3.94 -7.32 -6.62
N THR A 93 -4.66 -7.28 -7.75
CA THR A 93 -4.45 -6.33 -8.85
C THR A 93 -5.81 -5.92 -9.37
N ASN A 94 -5.87 -4.85 -10.16
CA ASN A 94 -7.08 -4.48 -10.88
C ASN A 94 -7.55 -5.61 -11.83
N GLY A 95 -8.49 -6.41 -11.32
CA GLY A 95 -9.16 -7.50 -12.02
C GLY A 95 -8.68 -8.92 -11.67
N ALA A 96 -7.71 -9.11 -10.77
CA ALA A 96 -7.30 -10.45 -10.35
C ALA A 96 -6.81 -10.53 -8.90
N TYR A 97 -6.87 -11.72 -8.33
CA TYR A 97 -6.20 -12.08 -7.07
C TYR A 97 -5.40 -13.36 -7.25
N ALA A 98 -4.41 -13.55 -6.38
CA ALA A 98 -3.74 -14.83 -6.22
C ALA A 98 -3.25 -15.03 -4.78
N MET A 99 -3.20 -16.28 -4.37
CA MET A 99 -2.72 -16.73 -3.07
C MET A 99 -1.65 -17.79 -3.27
N TYR A 100 -0.52 -17.62 -2.57
CA TYR A 100 0.63 -18.51 -2.66
C TYR A 100 1.01 -19.01 -1.26
N ASP A 101 1.73 -20.13 -1.19
CA ASP A 101 2.59 -20.40 -0.04
C ASP A 101 3.89 -19.57 -0.12
N LYS A 102 4.65 -19.52 0.98
CA LYS A 102 5.94 -18.80 1.02
C LYS A 102 7.05 -19.38 0.14
N SER A 103 6.84 -20.55 -0.47
CA SER A 103 7.76 -21.10 -1.48
C SER A 103 7.44 -20.63 -2.90
N GLY A 104 6.33 -19.89 -3.07
CA GLY A 104 5.83 -19.43 -4.36
C GLY A 104 4.89 -20.41 -5.06
N THR A 105 4.45 -21.47 -4.38
CA THR A 105 3.45 -22.39 -4.95
C THR A 105 2.09 -21.71 -4.92
N GLU A 106 1.45 -21.58 -6.09
CA GLU A 106 0.07 -21.06 -6.19
C GLU A 106 -0.91 -22.03 -5.53
N LEU A 107 -1.69 -21.51 -4.60
CA LEU A 107 -2.72 -22.24 -3.86
C LEU A 107 -4.11 -21.95 -4.41
N ASP A 108 -4.35 -20.69 -4.79
CA ASP A 108 -5.60 -20.22 -5.35
C ASP A 108 -5.37 -18.97 -6.22
N SER A 109 -6.14 -18.80 -7.28
CA SER A 109 -6.11 -17.59 -8.10
C SER A 109 -7.39 -17.44 -8.92
N GLY A 110 -7.71 -16.21 -9.25
CA GLY A 110 -8.92 -15.94 -10.00
C GLY A 110 -9.08 -14.49 -10.39
N ALA A 111 -10.27 -14.19 -10.90
CA ALA A 111 -10.66 -12.82 -11.16
C ALA A 111 -11.07 -12.13 -9.85
N LEU A 112 -10.85 -10.82 -9.75
CA LEU A 112 -11.16 -10.10 -8.52
C LEU A 112 -12.66 -10.20 -8.15
N SER A 113 -13.56 -10.26 -9.14
CA SER A 113 -14.99 -10.44 -8.85
C SER A 113 -15.32 -11.81 -8.26
N SER A 114 -14.58 -12.87 -8.63
CA SER A 114 -14.79 -14.19 -8.03
C SER A 114 -14.43 -14.20 -6.55
N PHE A 115 -13.35 -13.53 -6.15
CA PHE A 115 -12.99 -13.36 -4.74
C PHE A 115 -14.14 -12.72 -3.93
N TRP A 116 -14.72 -11.62 -4.42
CA TRP A 116 -15.79 -10.93 -3.72
C TRP A 116 -17.11 -11.72 -3.68
N LYS A 117 -17.43 -12.46 -4.74
CA LYS A 117 -18.57 -13.39 -4.75
C LYS A 117 -18.40 -14.48 -3.71
N ASP A 118 -17.23 -15.10 -3.65
CA ASP A 118 -16.93 -16.17 -2.69
C ASP A 118 -16.92 -15.64 -1.25
N ALA A 119 -16.59 -14.36 -1.06
CA ALA A 119 -16.69 -13.66 0.23
C ALA A 119 -18.13 -13.24 0.61
N GLY A 120 -19.13 -13.48 -0.26
CA GLY A 120 -20.55 -13.26 0.01
C GLY A 120 -21.20 -12.06 -0.69
N LEU A 121 -20.53 -11.39 -1.63
CA LEU A 121 -21.10 -10.33 -2.47
C LEU A 121 -21.45 -10.86 -3.86
N GLU A 122 -22.61 -11.53 -3.97
CA GLU A 122 -23.05 -12.20 -5.21
C GLU A 122 -23.20 -11.25 -6.41
N ASP A 123 -23.41 -9.96 -6.17
CA ASP A 123 -23.64 -8.93 -7.17
C ASP A 123 -22.35 -8.27 -7.70
N ALA A 124 -21.17 -8.66 -7.20
CA ALA A 124 -19.89 -8.11 -7.65
C ALA A 124 -19.64 -8.40 -9.14
N GLN A 125 -19.38 -7.36 -9.92
CA GLN A 125 -19.11 -7.49 -11.36
C GLN A 125 -17.62 -7.45 -11.66
N GLU A 126 -17.25 -8.00 -12.82
CA GLU A 126 -15.87 -7.89 -13.30
C GLU A 126 -15.51 -6.46 -13.67
N ARG A 127 -14.21 -6.21 -13.84
CA ARG A 127 -13.64 -4.96 -14.36
C ARG A 127 -14.49 -4.39 -15.52
N PRO A 128 -14.73 -3.06 -15.59
CA PRO A 128 -14.16 -1.98 -14.78
C PRO A 128 -14.86 -1.75 -13.43
N ALA A 129 -15.69 -2.70 -12.98
CA ALA A 129 -16.52 -2.44 -11.82
C ALA A 129 -15.77 -2.42 -10.48
N LEU A 130 -14.85 -3.36 -10.29
CA LEU A 130 -13.96 -3.45 -9.13
C LEU A 130 -12.58 -2.91 -9.49
N TYR A 131 -12.06 -2.04 -8.63
CA TYR A 131 -10.77 -1.37 -8.81
C TYR A 131 -10.10 -1.09 -7.46
N ASP A 132 -8.85 -0.61 -7.52
CA ASP A 132 -8.06 -0.07 -6.41
C ASP A 132 -7.95 -1.03 -5.22
N PRO A 133 -7.44 -2.26 -5.43
CA PRO A 133 -7.36 -3.23 -4.36
C PRO A 133 -6.32 -2.87 -3.31
N VAL A 134 -6.63 -3.16 -2.05
CA VAL A 134 -5.68 -3.24 -0.94
C VAL A 134 -5.80 -4.60 -0.27
N VAL A 135 -4.69 -5.19 0.16
CA VAL A 135 -4.71 -6.37 1.03
C VAL A 135 -3.63 -6.25 2.10
N GLN A 136 -3.98 -6.52 3.35
CA GLN A 136 -3.05 -6.49 4.48
C GLN A 136 -3.29 -7.66 5.44
N TYR A 137 -2.21 -8.19 6.01
CA TYR A 137 -2.27 -9.15 7.11
C TYR A 137 -2.04 -8.46 8.46
N ASP A 138 -2.94 -8.70 9.41
CA ASP A 138 -2.80 -8.26 10.79
C ASP A 138 -2.29 -9.42 11.68
N PRO A 139 -1.02 -9.37 12.14
CA PRO A 139 -0.46 -10.42 12.98
C PRO A 139 -1.07 -10.49 14.38
N GLN A 140 -1.75 -9.45 14.86
CA GLN A 140 -2.42 -9.50 16.18
C GLN A 140 -3.74 -10.25 16.15
N SER A 141 -4.59 -9.95 15.16
CA SER A 141 -5.87 -10.65 15.02
C SER A 141 -5.77 -11.97 14.27
N HIS A 142 -4.61 -12.24 13.64
CA HIS A 142 -4.41 -13.37 12.75
C HIS A 142 -5.43 -13.39 11.61
N ARG A 143 -5.68 -12.23 11.01
CA ARG A 143 -6.62 -12.04 9.92
C ARG A 143 -6.02 -11.23 8.79
N TRP A 144 -6.52 -11.50 7.60
CA TRP A 144 -6.33 -10.71 6.43
C TRP A 144 -7.51 -9.75 6.26
N PHE A 145 -7.22 -8.54 5.81
CA PHE A 145 -8.19 -7.53 5.41
C PHE A 145 -7.94 -7.19 3.95
N ALA A 146 -8.99 -7.24 3.13
CA ALA A 146 -8.94 -6.85 1.73
C ALA A 146 -9.96 -5.73 1.47
N LEU A 147 -9.60 -4.75 0.65
CA LEU A 147 -10.40 -3.59 0.30
C LEU A 147 -10.45 -3.47 -1.22
N THR A 148 -11.59 -3.06 -1.78
CA THR A 148 -11.71 -2.52 -3.14
C THR A 148 -12.85 -1.51 -3.18
N GLU A 149 -12.78 -0.55 -4.09
CA GLU A 149 -13.95 0.16 -4.55
C GLU A 149 -14.74 -0.64 -5.59
N ASP A 150 -16.03 -0.34 -5.68
CA ASP A 150 -16.95 -1.03 -6.55
C ASP A 150 -18.02 -0.11 -7.14
N ASN A 151 -18.06 -0.01 -8.46
CA ASN A 151 -19.10 0.70 -9.19
C ASN A 151 -20.14 -0.22 -9.85
N SER A 152 -20.16 -1.52 -9.53
CA SER A 152 -21.08 -2.52 -10.10
C SER A 152 -22.55 -2.08 -10.05
N ALA A 153 -22.95 -1.40 -8.97
CA ALA A 153 -24.30 -0.89 -8.78
C ALA A 153 -24.66 0.29 -9.71
N SER A 154 -23.67 1.03 -10.21
CA SER A 154 -23.82 2.18 -11.12
C SER A 154 -24.04 1.77 -12.59
N THR A 155 -23.81 0.50 -12.94
CA THR A 155 -23.91 -0.01 -14.32
C THR A 155 -25.36 -0.18 -14.81
N VAL A 156 -26.36 -0.03 -13.93
CA VAL A 156 -27.77 -0.05 -14.28
C VAL A 156 -28.25 1.39 -14.52
N VAL A 157 -28.46 1.75 -15.79
CA VAL A 157 -28.84 3.12 -16.22
C VAL A 157 -30.09 3.67 -15.50
N GLU A 158 -30.95 2.79 -14.99
CA GLU A 158 -32.20 3.14 -14.29
C GLU A 158 -32.06 3.22 -12.76
N ASP A 159 -30.89 2.88 -12.19
CA ASP A 159 -30.59 2.95 -10.75
C ASP A 159 -29.24 3.67 -10.56
N PRO A 160 -29.23 4.99 -10.26
CA PRO A 160 -28.02 5.77 -10.04
C PRO A 160 -27.38 5.45 -8.67
N SER A 161 -27.25 4.17 -8.35
CA SER A 161 -26.66 3.73 -7.10
C SER A 161 -25.19 4.17 -7.02
N PRO A 162 -24.77 4.71 -5.88
CA PRO A 162 -23.41 5.20 -5.69
C PRO A 162 -22.39 4.05 -5.79
N SER A 163 -21.13 4.39 -6.02
CA SER A 163 -20.04 3.41 -5.81
C SER A 163 -20.10 2.88 -4.38
N ARG A 164 -19.45 1.75 -4.13
CA ARG A 164 -19.38 1.08 -2.83
C ARG A 164 -17.92 0.95 -2.43
N ILE A 165 -17.67 1.04 -1.13
CA ILE A 165 -16.43 0.60 -0.52
C ILE A 165 -16.67 -0.81 0.01
N LEU A 166 -15.87 -1.77 -0.44
CA LEU A 166 -15.97 -3.17 -0.04
C LEU A 166 -14.80 -3.53 0.89
N LEU A 167 -15.09 -4.24 1.97
CA LEU A 167 -14.08 -4.79 2.89
C LEU A 167 -14.34 -6.28 3.07
N ALA A 168 -13.32 -7.12 2.90
CA ALA A 168 -13.38 -8.53 3.25
C ALA A 168 -12.42 -8.85 4.39
N VAL A 169 -12.83 -9.76 5.27
CA VAL A 169 -12.02 -10.28 6.37
C VAL A 169 -11.95 -11.79 6.25
N SER A 170 -10.74 -12.34 6.24
CA SER A 170 -10.55 -13.79 6.17
C SER A 170 -11.14 -14.49 7.39
N ASP A 171 -11.46 -15.78 7.29
CA ASP A 171 -11.92 -16.56 8.45
C ASP A 171 -10.80 -16.90 9.43
N SER A 172 -9.55 -16.93 8.96
CA SER A 172 -8.37 -17.31 9.75
C SER A 172 -7.06 -16.73 9.20
N SER A 173 -5.91 -17.12 9.76
CA SER A 173 -4.59 -16.80 9.19
C SER A 173 -4.31 -17.48 7.85
N ASP A 174 -5.11 -18.48 7.50
CA ASP A 174 -5.11 -19.12 6.20
C ASP A 174 -6.11 -18.39 5.27
N PRO A 175 -5.64 -17.64 4.25
CA PRO A 175 -6.52 -16.89 3.37
C PRO A 175 -7.32 -17.80 2.43
N THR A 176 -7.01 -19.09 2.30
CA THR A 176 -7.83 -20.02 1.49
C THR A 176 -8.99 -20.63 2.30
N ALA A 177 -9.12 -20.29 3.59
CA ALA A 177 -10.13 -20.88 4.48
C ALA A 177 -11.53 -20.25 4.33
N GLY A 178 -11.66 -19.18 3.54
CA GLY A 178 -12.89 -18.41 3.41
C GLY A 178 -12.73 -16.97 3.88
N TRP A 179 -13.65 -16.11 3.42
CA TRP A 179 -13.70 -14.70 3.72
C TRP A 179 -15.13 -14.26 3.95
N LYS A 180 -15.29 -13.18 4.71
CA LYS A 180 -16.55 -12.48 4.88
C LYS A 180 -16.45 -11.04 4.40
N ALA A 181 -17.27 -10.68 3.42
CA ALA A 181 -17.33 -9.34 2.87
C ALA A 181 -18.39 -8.46 3.54
N TYR A 182 -18.10 -7.16 3.50
CA TYR A 182 -18.86 -6.03 3.99
C TYR A 182 -18.89 -4.98 2.88
N SER A 183 -19.96 -4.19 2.84
CA SER A 183 -20.16 -3.18 1.80
C SER A 183 -20.84 -1.96 2.39
N TRP A 184 -20.32 -0.79 2.05
CA TRP A 184 -20.93 0.51 2.36
C TRP A 184 -21.06 1.32 1.09
N ALA A 185 -22.18 2.01 0.93
CA ALA A 185 -22.28 3.05 -0.08
C ALA A 185 -21.20 4.12 0.15
N SER A 186 -20.61 4.62 -0.94
CA SER A 186 -19.68 5.74 -0.88
C SER A 186 -20.42 7.03 -0.50
N ASN A 187 -21.65 7.21 -0.99
CA ASN A 187 -22.51 8.33 -0.62
C ASN A 187 -22.81 8.37 0.89
N PRO A 188 -22.81 9.57 1.50
CA PRO A 188 -23.29 9.78 2.86
C PRO A 188 -24.77 9.38 3.03
N PRO A 189 -25.22 9.01 4.23
CA PRO A 189 -26.65 8.81 4.50
C PRO A 189 -27.46 10.08 4.19
N ASN A 190 -28.65 9.91 3.61
CA ASN A 190 -29.55 11.01 3.20
C ASN A 190 -28.99 11.96 2.13
N THR A 191 -28.04 11.48 1.34
CA THR A 191 -27.60 12.16 0.11
C THR A 191 -28.76 12.25 -0.89
N ASP A 192 -28.81 13.35 -1.66
CA ASP A 192 -29.80 13.52 -2.71
C ASP A 192 -29.70 12.34 -3.71
N PRO A 193 -30.80 11.68 -4.10
CA PRO A 193 -30.76 10.61 -5.10
C PRO A 193 -30.12 11.00 -6.44
N ASP A 194 -30.10 12.29 -6.76
CA ASP A 194 -29.43 12.81 -7.96
C ASP A 194 -27.94 13.13 -7.74
N GLU A 195 -27.46 13.19 -6.49
CA GLU A 195 -26.05 13.37 -6.16
C GLU A 195 -25.29 12.05 -6.30
N ARG A 196 -24.50 11.97 -7.36
CA ARG A 196 -23.74 10.79 -7.74
C ARG A 196 -22.30 10.96 -7.26
N LEU A 197 -21.92 10.32 -6.16
CA LEU A 197 -20.54 10.40 -5.66
C LEU A 197 -19.78 9.10 -5.92
N TRP A 198 -18.48 9.26 -6.06
CA TRP A 198 -17.53 8.23 -6.41
C TRP A 198 -16.38 8.21 -5.42
N ALA A 199 -16.07 7.03 -4.88
CA ALA A 199 -14.87 6.79 -4.09
C ALA A 199 -13.71 6.46 -5.03
N ASP A 200 -12.55 7.08 -4.82
CA ASP A 200 -11.33 6.80 -5.58
C ASP A 200 -10.11 6.85 -4.65
N GLN A 201 -9.19 5.91 -4.86
CA GLN A 201 -8.05 5.65 -3.97
C GLN A 201 -8.46 5.44 -2.52
N ALA A 202 -9.42 4.54 -2.30
CA ALA A 202 -9.77 4.09 -0.97
C ALA A 202 -8.63 3.24 -0.40
N LEU A 203 -8.11 3.63 0.77
CA LEU A 203 -6.94 2.99 1.37
C LEU A 203 -7.24 2.57 2.79
N LEU A 204 -6.61 1.46 3.19
CA LEU A 204 -6.88 0.78 4.46
C LEU A 204 -5.65 0.80 5.36
N GLY A 205 -5.88 1.16 6.62
CA GLY A 205 -4.98 0.99 7.74
C GLY A 205 -5.71 0.36 8.92
N PHE A 206 -4.97 -0.03 9.95
CA PHE A 206 -5.53 -0.64 11.15
C PHE A 206 -4.59 -0.49 12.33
N ASN A 207 -5.15 -0.50 13.52
CA ASN A 207 -4.42 -0.60 14.79
C ASN A 207 -5.09 -1.68 15.66
N LYS A 208 -4.73 -1.84 16.95
CA LYS A 208 -5.36 -2.87 17.79
C LYS A 208 -6.90 -2.79 17.89
N ASP A 209 -7.48 -1.60 17.77
CA ASP A 209 -8.90 -1.33 18.06
C ASP A 209 -9.78 -1.37 16.81
N GLY A 210 -9.27 -0.86 15.68
CA GLY A 210 -10.07 -0.61 14.51
C GLY A 210 -9.41 -0.93 13.18
N VAL A 211 -10.25 -1.03 12.16
CA VAL A 211 -9.89 -0.90 10.75
C VAL A 211 -10.39 0.46 10.28
N TYR A 212 -9.54 1.18 9.55
CA TYR A 212 -9.77 2.55 9.13
C TYR A 212 -9.63 2.63 7.62
N ILE A 213 -10.63 3.21 6.97
CA ILE A 213 -10.62 3.43 5.53
C ILE A 213 -10.69 4.93 5.30
N ALA A 214 -9.83 5.46 4.43
CA ALA A 214 -9.93 6.83 3.93
C ALA A 214 -10.06 6.78 2.40
N SER A 215 -10.76 7.74 1.80
CA SER A 215 -11.02 7.78 0.37
C SER A 215 -11.28 9.20 -0.10
N ASN A 216 -10.78 9.54 -1.29
CA ASN A 216 -11.24 10.72 -2.00
C ASN A 216 -12.67 10.50 -2.47
N MET A 217 -13.47 11.56 -2.46
CA MET A 217 -14.85 11.53 -2.92
C MET A 217 -15.08 12.57 -4.03
N PHE A 218 -15.50 12.11 -5.20
CA PHE A 218 -15.73 12.91 -6.40
C PHE A 218 -17.20 12.91 -6.83
N TYR A 219 -17.67 14.00 -7.43
CA TYR A 219 -18.97 14.07 -8.09
C TYR A 219 -18.91 13.53 -9.53
N LEU A 220 -19.71 12.50 -9.82
CA LEU A 220 -19.81 11.90 -11.15
C LEU A 220 -20.47 12.85 -12.15
N GLY A 221 -19.75 13.12 -13.24
CA GLY A 221 -20.19 14.03 -14.31
C GLY A 221 -19.81 15.50 -14.07
N GLY A 222 -19.05 15.79 -13.01
CA GLY A 222 -18.24 17.00 -12.92
C GLY A 222 -16.95 16.87 -13.74
N ASP A 223 -16.36 18.01 -14.12
CA ASP A 223 -15.09 18.07 -14.87
C ASP A 223 -13.83 18.03 -13.95
N GLU A 224 -13.97 17.75 -12.65
CA GLU A 224 -13.09 18.39 -11.67
C GLU A 224 -12.25 17.45 -10.80
N PHE A 225 -10.94 17.69 -10.90
CA PHE A 225 -9.97 17.58 -9.83
C PHE A 225 -9.78 19.00 -9.24
N PRO A 226 -9.57 19.18 -7.92
CA PRO A 226 -9.41 18.18 -6.85
C PRO A 226 -10.69 17.41 -6.53
N PRO A 227 -10.65 16.35 -5.68
CA PRO A 227 -11.87 15.75 -5.12
C PRO A 227 -12.75 16.80 -4.43
N ASP A 228 -14.03 16.47 -4.20
CA ASP A 228 -14.95 17.37 -3.51
C ASP A 228 -14.68 17.38 -2.00
N TYR A 229 -14.36 16.21 -1.44
CA TYR A 229 -14.09 16.01 0.00
C TYR A 229 -13.39 14.69 0.28
N GLU A 230 -12.96 14.49 1.53
CA GLU A 230 -12.44 13.22 2.06
C GLU A 230 -13.52 12.46 2.87
N LEU A 231 -13.53 11.14 2.72
CA LEU A 231 -14.33 10.22 3.53
C LEU A 231 -13.42 9.43 4.45
N VAL A 232 -13.78 9.32 5.73
CA VAL A 232 -13.19 8.33 6.66
C VAL A 232 -14.26 7.40 7.21
N ILE A 233 -14.02 6.09 7.15
CA ILE A 233 -14.82 5.06 7.81
C ILE A 233 -14.00 4.40 8.92
N VAL A 234 -14.53 4.42 10.14
CA VAL A 234 -13.94 3.79 11.33
C VAL A 234 -14.76 2.57 11.69
N ILE A 235 -14.13 1.39 11.70
CA ILE A 235 -14.80 0.13 11.93
C ILE A 235 -14.18 -0.56 13.14
N PRO A 236 -14.94 -0.85 14.21
CA PRO A 236 -14.47 -1.65 15.33
C PRO A 236 -13.98 -3.02 14.84
N LYS A 237 -12.68 -3.28 14.98
CA LYS A 237 -12.06 -4.52 14.48
C LYS A 237 -12.75 -5.74 15.09
N GLU A 238 -13.15 -5.66 16.35
CA GLU A 238 -13.85 -6.72 17.05
C GLU A 238 -15.16 -7.18 16.37
N ASP A 239 -15.92 -6.27 15.75
CA ASP A 239 -17.16 -6.63 15.04
C ASP A 239 -16.88 -7.43 13.77
N LEU A 240 -15.80 -7.06 13.07
CA LEU A 240 -15.31 -7.79 11.91
C LEU A 240 -14.84 -9.19 12.31
N LEU A 241 -14.06 -9.31 13.40
CA LEU A 241 -13.54 -10.60 13.89
C LEU A 241 -14.64 -11.55 14.37
N ARG A 242 -15.74 -11.01 14.91
CA ARG A 242 -16.93 -11.79 15.30
C ARG A 242 -17.80 -12.17 14.12
N GLY A 243 -17.55 -11.62 12.93
CA GLY A 243 -18.41 -11.82 11.78
C GLY A 243 -19.81 -11.25 12.02
N VAL A 244 -19.94 -10.06 12.61
CA VAL A 244 -21.23 -9.36 12.73
C VAL A 244 -21.82 -9.13 11.33
N PRO A 245 -23.13 -9.28 11.08
CA PRO A 245 -23.73 -8.98 9.77
C PRO A 245 -23.50 -7.54 9.34
N SER A 246 -23.35 -7.26 8.03
CA SER A 246 -22.97 -5.94 7.51
C SER A 246 -23.85 -4.79 8.05
N GLY A 247 -25.18 -4.95 8.03
CA GLY A 247 -26.12 -3.94 8.56
C GLY A 247 -26.15 -3.79 10.09
N GLN A 248 -25.31 -4.51 10.83
CA GLN A 248 -25.17 -4.46 12.28
C GLN A 248 -23.75 -4.07 12.72
N VAL A 249 -22.81 -3.90 11.78
CA VAL A 249 -21.46 -3.41 12.11
C VAL A 249 -21.57 -1.96 12.55
N ASP A 250 -20.96 -1.66 13.70
CA ASP A 250 -20.95 -0.33 14.31
C ASP A 250 -19.92 0.59 13.66
N ALA A 251 -19.99 0.74 12.33
CA ALA A 251 -19.10 1.58 11.56
C ALA A 251 -19.49 3.05 11.72
N THR A 252 -18.54 3.89 12.16
CA THR A 252 -18.71 5.34 12.20
C THR A 252 -18.12 5.96 10.94
N ARG A 253 -18.82 6.94 10.35
CA ARG A 253 -18.37 7.65 9.17
C ARG A 253 -18.13 9.13 9.47
N PHE A 254 -17.08 9.67 8.90
CA PHE A 254 -16.82 11.10 8.78
C PHE A 254 -16.91 11.44 7.30
N ASP A 255 -18.07 11.90 6.88
CA ASP A 255 -18.36 12.30 5.51
C ASP A 255 -18.11 13.81 5.33
N ARG A 256 -17.87 14.25 4.08
CA ARG A 256 -17.70 15.67 3.70
C ARG A 256 -16.63 16.39 4.51
N ILE A 257 -15.49 15.74 4.73
CA ILE A 257 -14.34 16.35 5.39
C ILE A 257 -13.74 17.40 4.46
N ASP A 258 -13.59 18.62 4.97
CA ASP A 258 -13.00 19.76 4.23
C ASP A 258 -11.51 19.50 3.92
N LEU A 259 -11.15 19.59 2.65
CA LEU A 259 -9.79 19.38 2.17
C LEU A 259 -8.79 20.40 2.75
N ASN A 260 -9.24 21.58 3.15
CA ASN A 260 -8.37 22.54 3.84
C ASN A 260 -8.01 22.08 5.26
N ALA A 261 -8.82 21.19 5.86
CA ALA A 261 -8.54 20.65 7.17
C ALA A 261 -7.56 19.48 7.10
N THR A 262 -7.64 18.65 6.06
CA THR A 262 -6.95 17.35 6.01
C THR A 262 -6.02 17.14 4.82
N GLY A 263 -6.06 17.98 3.79
CA GLY A 263 -5.58 17.60 2.45
C GLY A 263 -6.49 16.54 1.82
N TYR A 264 -6.01 15.93 0.74
CA TYR A 264 -6.63 14.77 0.09
C TYR A 264 -5.58 13.69 -0.24
N PHE A 265 -6.03 12.50 -0.65
CA PHE A 265 -5.24 11.25 -0.65
C PHE A 265 -4.78 10.84 0.74
N MET A 266 -5.69 10.95 1.71
CA MET A 266 -5.39 10.61 3.08
C MET A 266 -5.06 9.12 3.23
N GLN A 267 -3.91 8.82 3.83
CA GLN A 267 -3.41 7.47 4.06
C GLN A 267 -3.60 7.05 5.51
N PRO A 268 -4.45 6.06 5.83
CA PRO A 268 -4.48 5.48 7.16
C PRO A 268 -3.25 4.58 7.40
N ALA A 269 -2.59 4.74 8.55
CA ALA A 269 -1.40 3.97 8.87
C ALA A 269 -1.73 2.51 9.25
N ILE A 270 -0.83 1.61 8.86
CA ILE A 270 -0.78 0.22 9.32
C ILE A 270 0.04 0.17 10.61
N ASP A 271 -0.61 -0.08 11.74
CA ASP A 271 0.00 -0.16 13.08
C ASP A 271 -0.38 -1.48 13.80
N PRO A 272 0.14 -2.62 13.32
CA PRO A 272 -0.16 -3.93 13.89
C PRO A 272 0.37 -4.11 15.32
N TYR A 273 1.18 -3.19 15.83
CA TYR A 273 1.81 -3.33 17.15
C TYR A 273 1.37 -2.24 18.14
N SER A 274 0.33 -1.47 17.79
CA SER A 274 -0.20 -0.45 18.68
C SER A 274 -0.71 -1.05 19.99
N SER A 275 -0.52 -0.32 21.08
CA SER A 275 -0.88 -0.68 22.45
C SER A 275 -1.88 0.30 23.08
N GLY A 276 -2.45 1.22 22.30
CA GLY A 276 -3.41 2.23 22.76
C GLY A 276 -3.27 3.58 22.09
N GLU A 277 -2.37 3.70 21.12
CA GLU A 277 -2.17 4.89 20.32
C GLU A 277 -3.39 5.16 19.42
N PRO A 278 -3.78 6.44 19.26
CA PRO A 278 -4.75 6.85 18.24
C PRO A 278 -4.35 6.34 16.86
N ALA A 279 -5.33 6.03 16.01
CA ALA A 279 -5.03 5.72 14.62
C ALA A 279 -4.54 6.98 13.90
N VAL A 280 -3.46 6.83 13.15
CA VAL A 280 -2.80 7.92 12.44
C VAL A 280 -3.20 7.88 10.98
N MET A 281 -3.50 9.04 10.43
CA MET A 281 -3.68 9.27 9.01
C MET A 281 -2.78 10.41 8.56
N LEU A 282 -2.30 10.37 7.33
CA LEU A 282 -1.42 11.39 6.77
C LEU A 282 -1.84 11.76 5.35
N SER A 283 -1.75 13.04 5.02
CA SER A 283 -1.88 13.56 3.64
C SER A 283 -0.71 14.48 3.32
N ASP A 284 -0.31 14.55 2.05
CA ASP A 284 0.54 15.63 1.54
C ASP A 284 -0.32 16.87 1.22
N LEU A 285 0.18 18.07 1.53
CA LEU A 285 -0.56 19.32 1.35
C LEU A 285 -0.14 20.16 0.13
N ALA A 286 0.82 19.72 -0.69
CA ALA A 286 1.17 20.40 -1.94
C ALA A 286 -0.04 20.58 -2.85
N ASN A 287 -0.87 19.55 -2.85
CA ASN A 287 -2.13 19.39 -3.55
C ASN A 287 -3.22 20.41 -3.14
N VAL A 288 -3.09 21.03 -1.97
CA VAL A 288 -3.93 22.18 -1.51
C VAL A 288 -3.14 23.49 -1.42
N GLY A 289 -2.02 23.59 -2.15
CA GLY A 289 -1.22 24.81 -2.28
C GLY A 289 -0.18 25.02 -1.16
N LEU A 290 0.13 23.99 -0.38
CA LEU A 290 1.08 24.02 0.73
C LEU A 290 2.20 22.96 0.56
N PRO A 291 3.04 23.07 -0.48
CA PRO A 291 4.07 22.06 -0.76
C PRO A 291 5.16 22.01 0.31
N GLY A 292 5.69 20.81 0.58
CA GLY A 292 6.64 20.57 1.67
C GLY A 292 5.98 20.55 3.05
N LYS A 293 4.68 20.23 3.12
CA LYS A 293 3.95 20.09 4.38
C LYS A 293 3.08 18.85 4.36
N PHE A 294 3.12 18.11 5.47
CA PHE A 294 2.21 17.00 5.70
C PHE A 294 1.12 17.39 6.69
N LYS A 295 -0.07 16.80 6.53
CA LYS A 295 -1.15 16.90 7.51
C LYS A 295 -1.36 15.58 8.21
N MET A 296 -1.03 15.54 9.49
CA MET A 296 -1.39 14.42 10.36
C MET A 296 -2.80 14.62 10.90
N THR A 297 -3.63 13.60 10.75
CA THR A 297 -5.00 13.52 11.26
C THR A 297 -5.11 12.30 12.16
N LEU A 298 -5.78 12.42 13.31
CA LEU A 298 -5.92 11.29 14.24
C LEU A 298 -7.38 10.86 14.40
N ILE A 299 -7.59 9.55 14.54
CA ILE A 299 -8.83 9.02 15.11
C ILE A 299 -8.61 8.75 16.59
N THR A 300 -9.25 9.56 17.42
CA THR A 300 -9.14 9.53 18.88
C THR A 300 -10.43 9.04 19.54
N GLY A 301 -10.37 8.72 20.83
CA GLY A 301 -11.51 8.23 21.59
C GLY A 301 -11.71 6.72 21.45
N ASP A 302 -12.88 6.24 21.88
CA ASP A 302 -13.26 4.84 21.74
C ASP A 302 -13.59 4.53 20.28
N VAL A 303 -13.21 3.37 19.76
CA VAL A 303 -13.44 3.01 18.34
C VAL A 303 -14.93 2.94 17.97
N ARG A 304 -15.83 2.76 18.95
CA ARG A 304 -17.29 2.80 18.78
C ARG A 304 -17.89 4.19 18.98
N SER A 305 -17.08 5.17 19.36
CA SER A 305 -17.48 6.58 19.44
C SER A 305 -16.27 7.46 19.09
N PRO A 306 -15.72 7.29 17.88
CA PRO A 306 -14.46 7.91 17.50
C PRO A 306 -14.64 9.42 17.30
N ARG A 307 -13.53 10.16 17.39
CA ARG A 307 -13.44 11.57 17.03
C ARG A 307 -12.32 11.77 16.03
N LEU A 308 -12.64 12.42 14.91
CA LEU A 308 -11.66 12.91 13.95
C LEU A 308 -11.00 14.17 14.51
N ASP A 309 -9.69 14.10 14.77
CA ASP A 309 -8.88 15.23 15.22
C ASP A 309 -8.06 15.77 14.05
N THR A 310 -8.50 16.90 13.51
CA THR A 310 -7.85 17.67 12.46
C THR A 310 -7.12 18.91 13.02
N SER A 311 -6.98 19.03 14.35
CA SER A 311 -6.43 20.23 14.99
C SER A 311 -4.90 20.32 14.96
N ILE A 312 -4.23 19.24 14.55
CA ILE A 312 -2.77 19.20 14.44
C ILE A 312 -2.32 20.14 13.32
N GLU A 313 -1.42 21.06 13.64
CA GLU A 313 -0.86 21.98 12.65
C GLU A 313 -0.06 21.23 11.57
N PRO A 314 -0.02 21.73 10.32
CA PRO A 314 0.79 21.13 9.27
C PRO A 314 2.26 20.97 9.67
N ILE A 315 2.80 19.79 9.38
CA ILE A 315 4.17 19.39 9.70
C ILE A 315 5.08 19.84 8.56
N ASP A 316 6.09 20.65 8.86
CA ASP A 316 7.10 21.07 7.88
C ASP A 316 7.99 19.89 7.45
N ALA A 317 8.18 19.76 6.15
CA ALA A 317 9.10 18.85 5.48
C ALA A 317 9.87 19.57 4.35
N HIS A 318 10.81 18.89 3.71
CA HIS A 318 11.47 19.46 2.54
C HIS A 318 10.47 19.70 1.42
N ARG A 319 10.52 20.90 0.83
CA ARG A 319 9.68 21.23 -0.32
C ARG A 319 10.30 20.67 -1.60
N TYR A 320 9.62 19.71 -2.20
CA TYR A 320 9.87 19.28 -3.56
C TYR A 320 8.76 19.75 -4.51
N GLU A 321 9.04 19.66 -5.80
CA GLU A 321 8.04 19.81 -6.86
C GLU A 321 7.57 18.41 -7.31
N ALA A 322 6.46 18.36 -8.05
CA ALA A 322 5.90 17.10 -8.52
C ALA A 322 6.86 16.36 -9.46
N ALA A 323 6.95 15.04 -9.30
CA ALA A 323 7.87 14.21 -10.09
C ALA A 323 7.60 14.31 -11.60
N PRO A 324 8.64 14.33 -12.44
CA PRO A 324 8.48 14.24 -13.88
C PRO A 324 8.13 12.79 -14.29
N LYS A 325 7.56 12.66 -15.49
CA LYS A 325 7.27 11.36 -16.11
C LYS A 325 8.53 10.48 -16.23
N GLY A 326 8.36 9.18 -15.98
CA GLY A 326 9.42 8.17 -16.01
C GLY A 326 9.92 7.92 -17.43
N ARG A 327 11.21 8.10 -17.67
CA ARG A 327 11.82 7.92 -18.99
C ARG A 327 11.86 6.45 -19.37
N GLN A 328 11.80 6.16 -20.67
CA GLN A 328 11.89 4.81 -21.21
C GLN A 328 12.93 4.71 -22.35
N PRO A 329 13.43 3.50 -22.67
CA PRO A 329 14.39 3.31 -23.74
C PRO A 329 13.82 3.57 -25.15
N ASN A 330 14.73 3.63 -26.13
CA ASN A 330 14.42 3.68 -27.56
C ASN A 330 13.56 4.86 -28.02
N GLY A 331 13.53 5.95 -27.23
CA GLY A 331 12.72 7.13 -27.53
C GLY A 331 11.22 6.91 -27.36
N ALA A 332 10.82 5.88 -26.60
CA ALA A 332 9.44 5.63 -26.22
C ALA A 332 8.85 6.78 -25.40
N GLU A 333 7.52 6.87 -25.38
CA GLU A 333 6.79 7.87 -24.60
C GLU A 333 7.11 7.71 -23.10
N ALA A 334 7.45 8.78 -22.39
CA ALA A 334 7.73 8.70 -20.95
C ALA A 334 6.46 8.31 -20.18
N VAL A 335 6.55 7.37 -19.24
CA VAL A 335 5.43 6.82 -18.47
C VAL A 335 4.92 7.82 -17.46
N ASP A 336 3.60 7.86 -17.29
CA ASP A 336 3.01 8.67 -16.24
C ASP A 336 3.34 8.08 -14.86
N THR A 337 4.00 8.88 -14.03
CA THR A 337 4.42 8.50 -12.67
C THR A 337 3.52 9.10 -11.62
N GLY A 338 2.32 9.53 -12.03
CA GLY A 338 1.34 10.26 -11.24
C GLY A 338 1.05 11.58 -11.96
N ASP A 339 -0.17 12.10 -11.83
CA ASP A 339 -0.69 13.25 -12.60
C ASP A 339 -0.03 14.61 -12.26
N GLY A 340 1.29 14.63 -12.01
CA GLY A 340 1.99 15.79 -11.48
C GLY A 340 1.59 16.11 -10.04
N GLN A 341 1.16 15.11 -9.27
CA GLN A 341 0.69 15.25 -7.90
C GLN A 341 1.69 14.60 -6.94
N LEU A 342 1.91 15.23 -5.79
CA LEU A 342 2.59 14.58 -4.67
C LEU A 342 1.54 13.72 -3.96
N ALA A 343 1.57 12.42 -4.23
CA ALA A 343 0.72 11.45 -3.58
C ALA A 343 1.59 10.52 -2.72
N LEU A 344 1.15 10.33 -1.48
CA LEU A 344 1.72 9.33 -0.60
C LEU A 344 1.46 7.94 -1.17
N ALA A 345 2.45 7.08 -1.10
CA ALA A 345 2.26 5.68 -1.41
C ALA A 345 1.31 4.99 -0.41
N PRO A 346 0.59 3.92 -0.84
CA PRO A 346 -0.31 3.14 0.02
C PRO A 346 0.45 2.20 1.00
N SER A 347 1.43 2.73 1.72
CA SER A 347 2.32 2.00 2.63
C SER A 347 2.74 2.83 3.85
N LEU A 348 1.83 3.66 4.38
CA LEU A 348 2.07 4.38 5.63
C LEU A 348 2.13 3.38 6.79
N VAL A 349 3.30 3.20 7.41
CA VAL A 349 3.49 2.22 8.49
C VAL A 349 3.81 2.94 9.80
N ALA A 350 3.08 2.61 10.86
CA ALA A 350 3.32 3.15 12.19
C ALA A 350 3.78 2.07 13.17
N ARG A 351 4.65 2.46 14.10
CA ARG A 351 5.09 1.63 15.24
C ARG A 351 5.72 2.50 16.30
N ASN A 352 5.43 2.22 17.58
CA ASN A 352 6.09 2.85 18.73
C ASN A 352 6.07 4.40 18.70
N GLY A 353 5.00 4.98 18.16
CA GLY A 353 4.82 6.42 18.00
C GLY A 353 5.74 7.09 16.97
N SER A 354 6.21 6.31 16.01
CA SER A 354 6.73 6.78 14.72
C SER A 354 5.75 6.38 13.64
N VAL A 355 5.60 7.23 12.62
CA VAL A 355 4.98 6.87 11.35
C VAL A 355 5.98 7.14 10.23
N TRP A 356 6.09 6.17 9.33
CA TRP A 356 7.01 6.18 8.19
C TRP A 356 6.20 6.16 6.90
N GLY A 357 6.63 6.97 5.95
CA GLY A 357 6.01 7.05 4.64
C GLY A 357 7.03 7.33 3.54
N VAL A 358 6.57 7.20 2.31
CA VAL A 358 7.31 7.52 1.11
C VAL A 358 6.38 8.13 0.08
N GLU A 359 6.87 9.13 -0.63
CA GLU A 359 6.27 9.73 -1.81
C GLU A 359 7.31 9.79 -2.93
N HIS A 360 6.87 10.11 -4.15
CA HIS A 360 7.78 10.36 -5.27
C HIS A 360 7.78 11.85 -5.64
N VAL A 361 8.95 12.39 -5.91
CA VAL A 361 9.21 13.83 -6.03
C VAL A 361 10.12 14.14 -7.21
N GLU A 362 10.17 15.40 -7.62
CA GLU A 362 11.20 15.89 -8.54
C GLU A 362 12.56 16.05 -7.83
N ASN A 363 13.61 15.57 -8.49
CA ASN A 363 14.98 15.87 -8.13
C ASN A 363 15.85 15.95 -9.38
N LYS A 364 16.29 17.17 -9.73
CA LYS A 364 17.24 17.45 -10.83
C LYS A 364 16.78 16.93 -12.20
N GLY A 365 15.48 16.99 -12.48
CA GLY A 365 14.84 16.55 -13.71
C GLY A 365 14.49 15.06 -13.74
N HIS A 366 14.56 14.38 -12.59
CA HIS A 366 14.28 12.95 -12.44
C HIS A 366 13.26 12.71 -11.34
N ALA A 367 12.47 11.64 -11.48
CA ALA A 367 11.66 11.17 -10.37
C ALA A 367 12.57 10.52 -9.33
N ALA A 368 12.37 10.86 -8.07
CA ALA A 368 13.09 10.31 -6.91
C ALA A 368 12.08 9.94 -5.83
N LEU A 369 12.49 9.14 -4.86
CA LEU A 369 11.67 8.84 -3.69
C LEU A 369 12.08 9.72 -2.52
N HIS A 370 11.10 10.36 -1.89
CA HIS A 370 11.25 11.08 -0.64
C HIS A 370 10.66 10.24 0.48
N TRP A 371 11.52 9.75 1.39
CA TRP A 371 11.11 9.01 2.57
C TRP A 371 11.17 9.91 3.79
N PHE A 372 10.30 9.65 4.77
CA PHE A 372 10.24 10.44 6.00
C PHE A 372 9.82 9.59 7.21
N GLU A 373 10.20 10.07 8.40
CA GLU A 373 9.71 9.60 9.70
C GLU A 373 9.13 10.79 10.47
N ILE A 374 7.90 10.64 10.97
CA ILE A 374 7.21 11.61 11.81
C ILE A 374 6.98 11.02 13.20
N ASP A 375 7.23 11.82 14.24
CA ASP A 375 6.82 11.52 15.60
C ASP A 375 5.30 11.74 15.74
N THR A 376 4.55 10.67 15.99
CA THR A 376 3.08 10.75 16.05
C THR A 376 2.58 11.33 17.36
N ARG A 377 3.43 11.44 18.39
CA ARG A 377 3.07 12.00 19.70
C ARG A 377 3.19 13.51 19.71
N THR A 378 4.18 14.04 18.99
CA THR A 378 4.45 15.48 18.92
C THR A 378 3.99 16.13 17.62
N GLY A 379 3.70 15.33 16.57
CA GLY A 379 3.37 15.85 15.24
C GLY A 379 4.54 16.59 14.61
N THR A 380 5.75 16.05 14.71
CA THR A 380 6.97 16.69 14.21
C THR A 380 7.77 15.72 13.35
N LEU A 381 8.32 16.22 12.24
CA LEU A 381 9.27 15.48 11.42
C LEU A 381 10.53 15.13 12.25
N ARG A 382 10.95 13.86 12.22
CA ARG A 382 12.18 13.39 12.87
C ARG A 382 13.34 13.32 11.90
N GLN A 383 13.10 12.79 10.71
CA GLN A 383 14.08 12.65 9.66
C GLN A 383 13.38 12.48 8.31
N GLU A 384 14.11 12.82 7.25
CA GLU A 384 13.69 12.65 5.88
C GLU A 384 14.92 12.44 5.00
N GLY A 385 14.72 11.94 3.77
CA GLY A 385 15.81 11.80 2.82
C GLY A 385 15.33 11.38 1.43
N LEU A 386 16.28 11.35 0.49
CA LEU A 386 16.02 11.02 -0.90
C LEU A 386 16.70 9.71 -1.33
N ILE A 387 15.99 8.92 -2.12
CA ILE A 387 16.55 7.89 -2.99
C ILE A 387 16.44 8.37 -4.43
N SER A 388 17.58 8.57 -5.09
CA SER A 388 17.64 9.14 -6.43
C SER A 388 18.82 8.59 -7.22
N ASP A 389 18.72 8.61 -8.54
CA ASP A 389 19.79 8.24 -9.46
C ASP A 389 19.84 9.24 -10.65
N PRO A 390 21.02 9.61 -11.16
CA PRO A 390 21.11 10.55 -12.29
C PRO A 390 20.65 9.97 -13.64
N ASN A 391 20.56 8.65 -13.76
CA ASN A 391 20.21 7.95 -15.00
C ASN A 391 18.84 7.28 -14.95
N LEU A 392 18.28 7.08 -13.75
CA LEU A 392 16.99 6.46 -13.52
C LEU A 392 15.98 7.43 -12.91
N ASP A 393 14.70 7.15 -13.14
CA ASP A 393 13.55 7.77 -12.49
C ASP A 393 12.92 6.73 -11.56
N PHE A 394 12.78 7.04 -10.27
CA PHE A 394 12.19 6.17 -9.25
C PHE A 394 10.81 6.68 -8.82
N PHE A 395 9.81 5.80 -8.83
CA PHE A 395 8.41 6.17 -8.61
C PHE A 395 7.59 5.01 -8.01
N TYR A 396 6.39 5.34 -7.50
CA TYR A 396 5.45 4.41 -6.85
C TYR A 396 6.10 3.52 -5.79
N GLY A 397 6.91 4.12 -4.91
CA GLY A 397 7.59 3.40 -3.85
C GLY A 397 6.66 2.95 -2.73
N SER A 398 7.10 2.02 -1.89
CA SER A 398 6.46 1.64 -0.63
C SER A 398 7.50 1.34 0.43
N ILE A 399 7.13 1.45 1.72
CA ILE A 399 8.07 1.37 2.83
C ILE A 399 7.62 0.39 3.93
N ALA A 400 8.58 -0.30 4.54
CA ALA A 400 8.39 -0.98 5.82
C ALA A 400 9.63 -0.84 6.71
N PHE A 401 9.45 -0.96 8.02
CA PHE A 401 10.54 -0.98 8.99
C PHE A 401 10.28 -1.97 10.12
N ASN A 402 11.35 -2.50 10.71
CA ASN A 402 11.29 -3.47 11.81
C ASN A 402 11.82 -2.90 13.14
N GLU A 403 11.81 -3.71 14.19
CA GLU A 403 12.31 -3.34 15.53
C GLU A 403 13.83 -3.20 15.61
N PHE A 404 14.57 -3.69 14.62
CA PHE A 404 16.03 -3.63 14.60
C PHE A 404 16.55 -2.33 13.98
N GLY A 405 15.64 -1.46 13.51
CA GLY A 405 15.99 -0.26 12.76
C GLY A 405 16.30 -0.52 11.29
N ASP A 406 16.02 -1.72 10.77
CA ASP A 406 16.12 -1.97 9.33
C ASP A 406 14.86 -1.38 8.65
N VAL A 407 15.07 -0.68 7.54
CA VAL A 407 14.03 -0.05 6.71
C VAL A 407 14.19 -0.56 5.30
N VAL A 408 13.11 -0.97 4.65
CA VAL A 408 13.13 -1.42 3.25
C VAL A 408 12.13 -0.61 2.45
N LEU A 409 12.62 -0.05 1.34
CA LEU A 409 11.83 0.56 0.30
C LEU A 409 11.73 -0.40 -0.88
N GLY A 410 10.54 -0.60 -1.42
CA GLY A 410 10.33 -1.23 -2.73
C GLY A 410 9.75 -0.21 -3.70
N PHE A 411 10.14 -0.23 -4.97
CA PHE A 411 9.70 0.79 -5.94
C PHE A 411 9.91 0.37 -7.39
N ASN A 412 9.38 1.15 -8.32
CA ASN A 412 9.68 1.05 -9.74
C ASN A 412 10.82 1.98 -10.13
N GLY A 413 11.60 1.56 -11.13
CA GLY A 413 12.66 2.36 -11.73
C GLY A 413 12.70 2.21 -13.24
N SER A 414 12.88 3.32 -13.96
CA SER A 414 13.02 3.33 -15.42
C SER A 414 14.04 4.38 -15.88
N GLY A 415 14.46 4.34 -17.14
CA GLY A 415 15.41 5.31 -17.67
C GLY A 415 15.54 5.22 -19.18
N LYS A 416 16.45 6.00 -19.76
CA LYS A 416 16.73 5.96 -21.21
C LYS A 416 17.37 4.66 -21.68
N GLU A 417 17.95 3.89 -20.76
CA GLU A 417 18.59 2.60 -21.03
C GLU A 417 17.98 1.46 -20.20
N GLN A 418 16.96 1.77 -19.39
CA GLN A 418 16.32 0.82 -18.46
C GLN A 418 14.81 0.82 -18.68
N PHE A 419 14.24 -0.34 -19.02
CA PHE A 419 12.79 -0.53 -19.04
C PHE A 419 12.23 -0.45 -17.61
N ILE A 420 10.92 -0.18 -17.46
CA ILE A 420 10.29 -0.11 -16.12
C ILE A 420 10.48 -1.45 -15.41
N SER A 421 11.21 -1.40 -14.30
CA SER A 421 11.74 -2.54 -13.56
C SER A 421 11.44 -2.39 -12.08
N SER A 422 11.45 -3.50 -11.35
CA SER A 422 11.27 -3.53 -9.91
C SER A 422 12.60 -3.34 -9.19
N TYR A 423 12.63 -2.47 -8.18
CA TYR A 423 13.78 -2.15 -7.36
C TYR A 423 13.45 -2.20 -5.87
N ALA A 424 14.50 -2.25 -5.04
CA ALA A 424 14.42 -1.98 -3.61
C ALA A 424 15.63 -1.18 -3.12
N ALA A 425 15.51 -0.54 -1.96
CA ALA A 425 16.63 0.03 -1.22
C ALA A 425 16.51 -0.39 0.25
N VAL A 426 17.65 -0.76 0.85
CA VAL A 426 17.72 -1.16 2.26
C VAL A 426 18.43 -0.07 3.04
N GLY A 427 17.79 0.40 4.10
CA GLY A 427 18.32 1.35 5.05
C GLY A 427 18.43 0.77 6.44
N GLN A 428 19.31 1.37 7.24
CA GLN A 428 19.50 1.04 8.64
C GLN A 428 19.54 2.31 9.47
N THR A 429 18.81 2.28 10.58
CA THR A 429 18.77 3.34 11.57
C THR A 429 19.77 3.05 12.68
N HIS A 430 20.78 3.90 12.79
CA HIS A 430 21.78 3.86 13.87
C HIS A 430 21.85 5.23 14.53
N ASP A 431 21.80 5.27 15.87
CA ASP A 431 21.78 6.50 16.66
C ASP A 431 20.75 7.55 16.18
N GLY A 432 19.56 7.07 15.82
CA GLY A 432 18.45 7.93 15.37
C GLY A 432 18.59 8.48 13.95
N LYS A 433 19.60 8.04 13.18
CA LYS A 433 19.80 8.43 11.79
C LYS A 433 19.68 7.22 10.87
N THR A 434 18.85 7.34 9.84
CA THR A 434 18.70 6.31 8.81
C THR A 434 19.60 6.62 7.63
N THR A 435 20.31 5.59 7.15
CA THR A 435 21.10 5.66 5.92
C THR A 435 20.74 4.48 5.04
N PHE A 436 20.51 4.76 3.75
CA PHE A 436 20.21 3.75 2.74
C PHE A 436 21.46 3.40 1.93
N GLY A 437 21.57 2.12 1.56
CA GLY A 437 22.50 1.67 0.54
C GLY A 437 22.01 1.99 -0.88
N SER A 438 22.78 1.58 -1.88
CA SER A 438 22.40 1.73 -3.29
C SER A 438 21.13 0.95 -3.63
N PRO A 439 20.28 1.46 -4.53
CA PRO A 439 19.16 0.71 -5.10
C PRO A 439 19.59 -0.64 -5.68
N ILE A 440 18.75 -1.65 -5.47
CA ILE A 440 18.94 -3.04 -5.87
C ILE A 440 17.90 -3.36 -6.95
N LEU A 441 18.32 -3.69 -8.16
CA LEU A 441 17.43 -4.17 -9.23
C LEU A 441 16.91 -5.57 -8.88
N LEU A 442 15.62 -5.69 -8.59
CA LEU A 442 14.98 -6.97 -8.25
C LEU A 442 14.60 -7.74 -9.51
N LYS A 443 13.89 -7.09 -10.43
CA LYS A 443 13.43 -7.68 -11.70
C LYS A 443 13.51 -6.65 -12.82
N GLU A 444 14.28 -6.99 -13.85
CA GLU A 444 14.40 -6.19 -15.06
C GLU A 444 13.13 -6.32 -15.92
N GLY A 445 12.62 -5.16 -16.37
CA GLY A 445 11.59 -5.08 -17.41
C GLY A 445 12.15 -5.43 -18.78
N GLU A 446 11.31 -5.99 -19.65
CA GLU A 446 11.73 -6.59 -20.92
C GLU A 446 11.29 -5.78 -22.15
N SER A 447 10.53 -4.69 -21.96
CA SER A 447 10.00 -3.84 -23.04
C SER A 447 9.61 -2.45 -22.53
N THR A 448 9.33 -1.54 -23.46
CA THR A 448 8.61 -0.29 -23.16
C THR A 448 7.13 -0.56 -22.89
N PHE A 449 6.56 0.25 -22.00
CA PHE A 449 5.13 0.35 -21.77
C PHE A 449 4.51 1.35 -22.75
N GLU A 450 3.84 0.81 -23.77
CA GLU A 450 3.21 1.55 -24.87
C GLU A 450 1.76 1.08 -25.09
N TYR A 451 1.16 0.52 -24.06
CA TYR A 451 -0.10 -0.19 -24.20
C TYR A 451 -1.28 0.77 -24.42
N ARG A 452 -2.05 0.50 -25.48
CA ARG A 452 -3.24 1.25 -25.89
C ARG A 452 -4.37 0.25 -26.10
N LEU A 453 -5.57 0.54 -25.60
CA LEU A 453 -6.74 -0.34 -25.79
C LEU A 453 -7.06 -0.55 -27.26
N VAL A 454 -6.98 0.53 -28.05
CA VAL A 454 -7.23 0.53 -29.49
C VAL A 454 -6.07 1.25 -30.18
N PRO A 455 -5.61 0.80 -31.36
CA PRO A 455 -4.58 1.51 -32.11
C PRO A 455 -4.97 2.98 -32.35
N GLY A 456 -4.12 3.91 -31.90
CA GLY A 456 -4.36 5.35 -32.00
C GLY A 456 -5.11 5.97 -30.82
N SER A 457 -5.57 5.20 -29.83
CA SER A 457 -6.07 5.75 -28.56
C SER A 457 -4.93 6.29 -27.70
N GLU A 458 -5.26 7.00 -26.62
CA GLU A 458 -4.29 7.33 -25.58
C GLU A 458 -3.69 6.06 -24.95
N ARG A 459 -2.46 6.20 -24.43
CA ARG A 459 -1.77 5.12 -23.73
C ARG A 459 -2.44 4.95 -22.37
N LEU A 460 -2.59 3.70 -21.96
CA LEU A 460 -3.12 3.40 -20.65
C LEU A 460 -2.14 3.81 -19.55
N ARG A 461 -2.67 4.03 -18.34
CA ARG A 461 -1.88 4.35 -17.15
C ARG A 461 -1.09 3.15 -16.65
N TRP A 462 0.10 3.45 -16.11
CA TRP A 462 0.82 2.55 -15.23
C TRP A 462 0.16 2.54 -13.84
N GLY A 463 0.37 1.48 -13.06
CA GLY A 463 -0.25 1.36 -11.74
C GLY A 463 0.48 2.20 -10.70
N ASP A 464 -0.28 2.80 -9.78
CA ASP A 464 0.24 3.66 -8.71
C ASP A 464 0.25 2.99 -7.33
N TYR A 465 -0.10 1.71 -7.26
CA TYR A 465 -0.05 0.89 -6.06
C TYR A 465 1.25 0.08 -5.96
N SER A 466 1.80 0.03 -4.76
CA SER A 466 2.84 -0.94 -4.38
C SER A 466 2.79 -1.17 -2.87
N ASN A 467 3.37 -2.29 -2.40
CA ASN A 467 3.48 -2.54 -0.97
C ASN A 467 4.82 -3.17 -0.61
N THR A 468 5.29 -2.84 0.59
CA THR A 468 6.44 -3.46 1.24
C THR A 468 6.05 -3.72 2.69
N VAL A 469 6.30 -4.94 3.18
CA VAL A 469 5.85 -5.40 4.51
C VAL A 469 6.93 -6.21 5.22
N VAL A 470 6.90 -6.20 6.55
CA VAL A 470 7.73 -7.10 7.37
C VAL A 470 7.08 -8.48 7.41
N ASP A 471 7.88 -9.55 7.32
CA ASP A 471 7.39 -10.91 7.50
C ASP A 471 6.95 -11.15 8.96
N PRO A 472 5.69 -11.54 9.23
CA PRO A 472 5.19 -11.70 10.60
C PRO A 472 5.78 -12.92 11.35
N GLN A 473 6.62 -13.73 10.71
CA GLN A 473 7.33 -14.86 11.33
C GLN A 473 8.85 -14.68 11.36
N ASP A 474 9.38 -13.66 10.68
CA ASP A 474 10.81 -13.36 10.63
C ASP A 474 11.01 -11.86 10.49
N SER A 475 11.19 -11.15 11.61
CA SER A 475 11.38 -9.69 11.62
C SER A 475 12.63 -9.22 10.85
N GLU A 476 13.54 -10.12 10.45
CA GLU A 476 14.68 -9.78 9.58
C GLU A 476 14.33 -9.84 8.08
N SER A 477 13.16 -10.38 7.73
CA SER A 477 12.69 -10.54 6.37
C SER A 477 11.61 -9.51 6.04
N PHE A 478 11.73 -8.93 4.86
CA PHE A 478 10.77 -8.03 4.26
C PHE A 478 10.30 -8.64 2.94
N TRP A 479 9.10 -8.29 2.53
CA TRP A 479 8.54 -8.67 1.24
C TRP A 479 8.08 -7.43 0.51
N THR A 480 8.39 -7.34 -0.78
CA THR A 480 7.93 -6.24 -1.63
C THR A 480 7.24 -6.75 -2.89
N PHE A 481 6.21 -6.03 -3.30
CA PHE A 481 5.30 -6.33 -4.41
C PHE A 481 5.39 -5.18 -5.41
N GLN A 482 6.06 -5.41 -6.53
CA GLN A 482 6.44 -4.35 -7.46
C GLN A 482 6.08 -4.72 -8.89
N GLU A 483 5.47 -3.78 -9.61
CA GLU A 483 5.19 -3.96 -11.04
C GLU A 483 6.48 -3.94 -11.86
N PHE A 484 6.46 -4.62 -13.02
CA PHE A 484 7.47 -4.50 -14.06
C PHE A 484 6.85 -4.79 -15.44
N VAL A 485 7.50 -4.30 -16.50
CA VAL A 485 7.05 -4.60 -17.88
C VAL A 485 7.56 -5.98 -18.29
N ALA A 486 6.68 -6.99 -18.26
CA ALA A 486 7.04 -8.37 -18.59
C ALA A 486 7.25 -8.61 -20.10
N ALA A 487 6.55 -7.87 -20.95
CA ALA A 487 6.72 -7.89 -22.40
C ALA A 487 5.99 -6.70 -23.03
N LYS A 488 6.07 -6.54 -24.36
CA LYS A 488 5.26 -5.55 -25.07
C LYS A 488 3.76 -5.74 -24.72
N ASN A 489 3.14 -4.68 -24.21
CA ASN A 489 1.74 -4.65 -23.78
C ASN A 489 1.39 -5.67 -22.68
N SER A 490 2.38 -6.04 -21.86
CA SER A 490 2.23 -6.98 -20.75
C SER A 490 3.02 -6.46 -19.57
N TRP A 491 2.40 -6.50 -18.40
CA TRP A 491 3.05 -6.24 -17.13
C TRP A 491 3.01 -7.53 -16.29
N GLY A 492 3.79 -7.53 -15.22
CA GLY A 492 3.63 -8.49 -14.15
C GLY A 492 4.06 -7.91 -12.82
N THR A 493 3.80 -8.67 -11.77
CA THR A 493 4.26 -8.38 -10.44
C THR A 493 5.51 -9.18 -10.14
N GLN A 494 6.50 -8.57 -9.54
CA GLN A 494 7.61 -9.23 -8.89
C GLN A 494 7.36 -9.24 -7.39
N ILE A 495 7.27 -10.43 -6.80
CA ILE A 495 7.27 -10.62 -5.34
C ILE A 495 8.67 -11.02 -4.93
N SER A 496 9.31 -10.23 -4.06
CA SER A 496 10.68 -10.49 -3.63
C SER A 496 10.78 -10.50 -2.11
N GLN A 497 11.44 -11.53 -1.56
CA GLN A 497 11.84 -11.56 -0.16
C GLN A 497 13.25 -10.98 0.02
N ILE A 498 13.35 -9.94 0.85
CA ILE A 498 14.59 -9.24 1.18
C ILE A 498 14.90 -9.52 2.65
N LYS A 499 15.98 -10.25 2.92
CA LYS A 499 16.42 -10.53 4.29
C LYS A 499 17.64 -9.68 4.67
N VAL A 500 17.52 -8.93 5.76
CA VAL A 500 18.54 -8.02 6.29
C VAL A 500 19.22 -8.68 7.50
N THR A 501 20.42 -9.22 7.31
CA THR A 501 21.16 -9.97 8.35
C THR A 501 22.43 -9.28 8.85
N ASP A 502 22.97 -8.34 8.08
CA ASP A 502 24.21 -7.65 8.42
C ASP A 502 23.87 -6.22 8.87
N ARG A 503 24.19 -5.87 10.12
CA ARG A 503 23.87 -4.57 10.73
C ARG A 503 25.16 -3.80 11.03
N ALA A 504 25.28 -2.61 10.47
CA ALA A 504 26.40 -1.73 10.78
C ALA A 504 26.44 -1.42 12.29
N GLY A 505 27.61 -1.59 12.93
CA GLY A 505 27.81 -1.20 14.33
C GLY A 505 27.41 -2.22 15.41
N VAL A 506 26.93 -3.41 15.04
CA VAL A 506 26.74 -4.51 16.00
C VAL A 506 28.05 -5.32 16.12
N GLU A 507 29.01 -4.84 16.91
CA GLU A 507 30.04 -5.72 17.44
C GLU A 507 29.35 -6.82 18.27
N ASN A 508 29.36 -8.05 17.76
CA ASN A 508 29.11 -9.31 18.48
C ASN A 508 28.38 -9.17 19.84
N MET A 509 27.13 -8.73 19.84
CA MET A 509 26.24 -9.04 20.95
C MET A 509 26.13 -10.57 20.99
N PRO A 510 26.33 -11.24 22.15
CA PRO A 510 26.15 -12.67 22.23
C PRO A 510 24.73 -12.96 21.76
N ARG A 511 24.59 -13.72 20.66
CA ARG A 511 23.31 -14.27 20.24
C ARG A 511 22.81 -15.11 21.42
N THR A 512 21.98 -14.54 22.29
CA THR A 512 21.20 -15.32 23.24
C THR A 512 20.23 -16.10 22.38
N GLY A 513 20.64 -17.32 22.02
CA GLY A 513 19.82 -18.25 21.26
C GLY A 513 18.52 -18.48 22.03
N GLY A 514 17.47 -17.80 21.59
CA GLY A 514 16.12 -18.29 21.79
C GLY A 514 16.04 -19.61 21.03
N GLN A 515 16.16 -20.72 21.75
CA GLN A 515 15.64 -21.97 21.23
C GLN A 515 14.16 -21.73 20.89
N PRO A 516 13.65 -22.27 19.77
CA PRO A 516 12.24 -22.20 19.47
C PRO A 516 11.47 -22.81 20.66
N LEU A 517 10.47 -22.08 21.15
CA LEU A 517 9.49 -22.59 22.10
C LEU A 517 8.78 -23.77 21.44
N ALA A 518 9.31 -24.98 21.64
CA ALA A 518 8.54 -26.19 21.49
C ALA A 518 7.42 -26.13 22.52
N GLY A 519 6.19 -25.92 22.07
CA GLY A 519 5.01 -26.17 22.88
C GLY A 519 5.09 -27.58 23.48
N PRO A 520 4.49 -27.82 24.67
CA PRO A 520 4.66 -29.08 25.37
C PRO A 520 3.99 -30.20 24.58
N MET A 521 4.77 -30.89 23.75
CA MET A 521 4.40 -32.17 23.20
C MET A 521 4.55 -33.17 24.35
N LEU A 522 3.43 -33.55 24.95
CA LEU A 522 3.36 -34.57 25.99
C LEU A 522 3.74 -35.92 25.38
N VAL A 523 5.05 -36.20 25.32
CA VAL A 523 5.57 -37.53 25.00
C VAL A 523 5.69 -38.29 26.32
N LEU A 524 4.71 -39.14 26.58
CA LEU A 524 4.69 -40.09 27.69
C LEU A 524 5.82 -41.11 27.48
N ALA A 525 6.98 -40.88 28.10
CA ALA A 525 8.05 -41.87 28.15
C ALA A 525 7.68 -43.00 29.11
N ILE A 526 7.08 -44.07 28.58
CA ILE A 526 6.94 -45.35 29.28
C ILE A 526 8.31 -46.01 29.32
N ALA A 527 8.94 -46.01 30.50
CA ALA A 527 10.09 -46.86 30.78
C ALA A 527 9.61 -48.31 30.99
N LEU A 528 9.69 -49.14 29.94
CA LEU A 528 9.52 -50.60 30.02
C LEU A 528 10.90 -51.25 30.04
N LEU A 529 11.38 -51.56 31.25
CA LEU A 529 12.49 -52.47 31.47
C LEU A 529 12.03 -53.88 31.11
N LEU A 530 12.73 -54.48 30.14
CA LEU A 530 12.56 -55.86 29.70
C LEU A 530 12.77 -56.83 30.86
N SER A 531 11.76 -57.67 31.11
CA SER A 531 11.93 -58.91 31.85
C SER A 531 12.07 -60.05 30.85
N SER A 532 13.15 -60.82 30.99
CA SER A 532 13.10 -62.26 30.80
C SER A 532 14.19 -62.91 31.66
N GLY A 533 13.77 -63.80 32.57
CA GLY A 533 14.61 -64.92 33.01
C GLY A 533 15.17 -64.92 34.44
N VAL A 534 14.41 -65.58 35.33
CA VAL A 534 14.89 -66.55 36.35
C VAL A 534 15.29 -66.06 37.76
N ALA A 535 14.38 -66.38 38.70
CA ALA A 535 14.54 -66.94 40.06
C ALA A 535 14.83 -66.08 41.32
N MET A 536 13.96 -66.36 42.30
CA MET A 536 14.14 -66.48 43.77
C MET A 536 13.90 -65.28 44.71
N LEU A 537 12.82 -65.48 45.49
CA LEU A 537 12.66 -65.31 46.95
C LEU A 537 12.31 -63.92 47.56
N ALA A 538 11.12 -63.92 48.20
CA ALA A 538 10.79 -63.38 49.54
C ALA A 538 10.96 -61.86 49.78
N ALA A 539 10.16 -61.14 50.56
CA ALA A 539 8.87 -61.30 51.24
C ALA A 539 8.57 -59.92 51.88
N LEU A 540 7.31 -59.72 52.31
CA LEU A 540 6.83 -58.69 53.27
C LEU A 540 6.74 -57.23 52.77
N ARG A 541 5.52 -56.67 52.66
CA ARG A 541 4.73 -55.95 53.71
C ARG A 541 5.40 -54.60 54.07
N LEU A 542 4.74 -53.45 54.09
CA LEU A 542 3.39 -53.14 54.53
C LEU A 542 2.98 -51.71 54.07
N ARG A 543 1.67 -51.52 53.92
CA ARG A 543 0.88 -50.28 53.82
C ARG A 543 1.43 -49.08 54.62
N MET A 544 1.38 -47.88 54.06
CA MET A 544 0.21 -47.00 54.05
C MET A 544 0.27 -46.03 52.88
#